data_AF-A0A1X1UBP9-F1
#
_entry.id   AF-A0A1X1UBP9-F1
#
_cell.length_a   1.000
_cell.length_b   1.000
_cell.length_c   1.000
_cell.angle_alpha   90.00
_cell.angle_beta   90.00
_cell.angle_gamma   90.00
#
_symmetry.space_group_name_H-M   'P 1'
#
loop_
_entity.id
_entity.type
_entity.pdbx_description
1 polymer ?
#
loop_
_entity_poly.entity_id
_entity_poly.type
_entity_poly.pdbx_seq_one_letter_code
_entity_poly.pdbx_strand_id
1 'polypeptide(L)'
;MTVLSISSRALAEVTTRPRIMARPAKDLPQMTRYRGGTYSHTVDTITFSDGSTARTDLIRLHPSLHAYSLNFSGIAPHLPSRYRLGTWSALEHLRSRDYEAEVDWILRHSYPLRTTAELSRRLRAAGYPLGTGNLEEHEAIAATQAAIWYLTNGLSLDTQPLNVPIAVHRGPGPEITFEFDGQPQLGGYSVWTASDSTVNLRLQKSANSVDWQEISGSQLTTSAAMGRYERALGIGSTLSSSSHGHRGHGYRYYRLIAETVDGTAPKIGHVGFWLTGTRHYRNADRVVHLYNYLLSGALKAPQRPDESTLIDTEATAGPELVGPFHVRIPLTFNVADGHSLVDADGFAVDGTVHPGTDFYLRPAPGTSTATLTATTSYRLPGRVLTGVAPEAPEQFTPVALAVPSDVAIHFDIRWNGVCDNR
;
A
#
# COMPACT_ATOMS: atom_id res chain seq x y z
N MET A 1 -58.99 18.41 46.31
CA MET A 1 -58.14 17.32 45.79
C MET A 1 -57.28 17.91 44.68
N THR A 2 -56.00 18.11 44.95
CA THR A 2 -55.06 18.67 43.99
C THR A 2 -54.44 17.52 43.22
N VAL A 3 -54.83 17.35 41.96
CA VAL A 3 -54.24 16.36 41.06
C VAL A 3 -52.87 16.92 40.63
N LEU A 4 -51.81 16.39 41.21
CA LEU A 4 -50.43 16.64 40.78
C LEU A 4 -50.27 16.04 39.37
N SER A 5 -50.26 16.90 38.37
CA SER A 5 -49.88 16.57 37.00
C SER A 5 -48.40 16.17 37.02
N ILE A 6 -48.13 14.87 36.86
CA ILE A 6 -46.77 14.37 36.62
C ILE A 6 -46.42 14.84 35.20
N SER A 7 -45.61 15.89 35.10
CA SER A 7 -45.05 16.32 33.82
C SER A 7 -44.27 15.17 33.22
N SER A 8 -44.79 14.59 32.13
CA SER A 8 -44.03 13.77 31.21
C SER A 8 -42.93 14.65 30.60
N ARG A 9 -41.75 14.70 31.24
CA ARG A 9 -40.54 15.31 30.66
C ARG A 9 -40.29 14.59 29.34
N ALA A 10 -40.35 15.33 28.23
CA ALA A 10 -40.02 14.82 26.91
C ALA A 10 -38.60 14.25 26.95
N LEU A 11 -38.45 13.00 26.52
CA LEU A 11 -37.15 12.36 26.31
C LEU A 11 -36.35 13.19 25.31
N ALA A 12 -35.13 13.56 25.68
CA ALA A 12 -34.28 14.38 24.82
C ALA A 12 -33.49 13.51 23.85
N GLU A 13 -33.31 14.01 22.63
CA GLU A 13 -32.52 13.35 21.59
C GLU A 13 -31.05 13.27 22.01
N VAL A 14 -30.44 12.12 21.72
CA VAL A 14 -29.03 11.84 21.96
C VAL A 14 -28.31 11.82 20.63
N THR A 15 -27.14 12.42 20.58
CA THR A 15 -26.26 12.32 19.43
C THR A 15 -24.95 11.70 19.88
N THR A 16 -24.54 10.62 19.24
CA THR A 16 -23.20 10.05 19.41
C THR A 16 -22.30 10.37 18.23
N ARG A 17 -21.02 10.64 18.53
CA ARG A 17 -19.99 10.80 17.51
C ARG A 17 -18.80 9.92 17.86
N PRO A 18 -18.54 8.83 17.11
CA PRO A 18 -17.35 8.03 17.31
C PRO A 18 -16.11 8.78 16.79
N ARG A 19 -15.00 8.65 17.54
CA ARG A 19 -13.65 9.10 17.16
C ARG A 19 -12.66 7.97 17.43
N ILE A 20 -12.20 7.33 16.36
CA ILE A 20 -11.20 6.26 16.45
C ILE A 20 -9.80 6.87 16.44
N MET A 21 -9.01 6.58 17.47
CA MET A 21 -7.61 7.01 17.59
C MET A 21 -6.68 5.80 17.70
N ALA A 22 -5.62 5.78 16.89
CA ALA A 22 -4.50 4.87 17.13
C ALA A 22 -3.74 5.30 18.38
N ARG A 23 -3.43 4.34 19.24
CA ARG A 23 -2.48 4.50 20.34
C ARG A 23 -1.36 3.47 20.19
N PRO A 24 -0.12 3.82 20.60
CA PRO A 24 0.95 2.84 20.69
C PRO A 24 0.56 1.70 21.62
N ALA A 25 0.81 0.45 21.24
CA ALA A 25 0.54 -0.72 22.10
C ALA A 25 1.46 -0.76 23.35
N LYS A 26 2.53 0.03 23.34
CA LYS A 26 3.45 0.26 24.46
C LYS A 26 3.87 1.72 24.45
N ASP A 27 4.23 2.26 25.61
CA ASP A 27 4.76 3.61 25.72
C ASP A 27 5.92 3.82 24.74
N LEU A 28 5.83 4.90 23.95
CA LEU A 28 6.86 5.20 22.98
C LEU A 28 8.08 5.81 23.68
N PRO A 29 9.29 5.36 23.33
CA PRO A 29 10.50 6.05 23.75
C PRO A 29 10.55 7.45 23.15
N GLN A 30 11.45 8.29 23.66
CA GLN A 30 11.69 9.60 23.08
C GLN A 30 12.02 9.47 21.58
N MET A 31 11.19 10.10 20.74
CA MET A 31 11.31 10.03 19.29
C MET A 31 12.27 11.11 18.82
N THR A 32 13.54 10.77 18.59
CA THR A 32 14.55 11.72 18.11
C THR A 32 15.35 11.09 16.99
N ARG A 33 15.38 11.75 15.84
CA ARG A 33 16.21 11.30 14.72
C ARG A 33 17.63 11.81 14.91
N TYR A 34 18.49 11.03 15.57
CA TYR A 34 19.87 11.45 15.92
C TYR A 34 20.86 11.50 14.76
N ARG A 35 20.58 10.83 13.63
CA ARG A 35 21.49 10.77 12.48
C ARG A 35 20.82 11.31 11.22
N GLY A 36 21.37 12.39 10.69
CA GLY A 36 21.13 12.85 9.34
C GLY A 36 21.90 12.02 8.34
N GLY A 37 21.39 10.85 7.97
CA GLY A 37 22.05 10.01 6.99
C GLY A 37 21.42 8.63 6.90
N THR A 38 21.15 8.22 5.68
CA THR A 38 20.56 6.94 5.29
C THR A 38 21.47 5.78 5.71
N TYR A 39 20.95 4.78 6.43
CA TYR A 39 21.77 3.62 6.79
C TYR A 39 22.08 2.83 5.51
N SER A 40 23.35 2.68 5.12
CA SER A 40 23.72 2.17 3.79
C SER A 40 23.15 0.78 3.41
N HIS A 41 22.73 -0.05 4.37
CA HIS A 41 22.13 -1.37 4.12
C HIS A 41 20.59 -1.35 3.99
N THR A 42 19.94 -0.21 4.27
CA THR A 42 18.48 0.00 4.11
C THR A 42 18.14 0.74 2.82
N VAL A 43 19.15 1.22 2.08
CA VAL A 43 18.95 2.07 0.90
C VAL A 43 18.87 1.25 -0.36
N ASP A 44 17.80 1.46 -1.11
CA ASP A 44 17.73 1.15 -2.52
C ASP A 44 17.37 2.43 -3.30
N THR A 45 17.66 2.44 -4.60
CA THR A 45 17.18 3.50 -5.49
C THR A 45 16.06 2.95 -6.35
N ILE A 46 14.87 3.49 -6.16
CA ILE A 46 13.69 3.15 -6.96
C ILE A 46 13.45 4.19 -8.04
N THR A 47 12.82 3.76 -9.13
CA THR A 47 12.39 4.59 -10.26
C THR A 47 10.87 4.55 -10.35
N PHE A 48 10.24 5.71 -10.52
CA PHE A 48 8.81 5.85 -10.72
C PHE A 48 8.46 5.92 -12.21
N SER A 49 7.18 5.75 -12.52
CA SER A 49 6.65 5.72 -13.88
C SER A 49 6.82 7.07 -14.62
N ASP A 50 6.97 8.17 -13.88
CA ASP A 50 7.27 9.51 -14.43
C ASP A 50 8.77 9.73 -14.71
N GLY A 51 9.62 8.72 -14.46
CA GLY A 51 11.07 8.77 -14.63
C GLY A 51 11.82 9.38 -13.45
N SER A 52 11.13 9.91 -12.44
CA SER A 52 11.77 10.36 -11.20
C SER A 52 12.37 9.18 -10.44
N THR A 53 13.41 9.44 -9.66
CA THR A 53 14.09 8.43 -8.84
C THR A 53 14.17 8.86 -7.39
N ALA A 54 14.24 7.88 -6.49
CA ALA A 54 14.29 8.13 -5.07
C ALA A 54 15.12 7.11 -4.33
N ARG A 55 15.90 7.59 -3.35
CA ARG A 55 16.57 6.75 -2.39
C ARG A 55 15.60 6.46 -1.26
N THR A 56 15.27 5.19 -1.04
CA THR A 56 14.38 4.79 0.06
C THR A 56 15.19 4.56 1.33
N ASP A 57 14.58 4.81 2.49
CA ASP A 57 15.20 4.54 3.79
C ASP A 57 14.14 4.13 4.81
N LEU A 58 14.56 3.33 5.78
CA LEU A 58 13.78 3.10 6.99
C LEU A 58 14.22 4.08 8.06
N ILE A 59 13.39 5.10 8.30
CA ILE A 59 13.70 6.16 9.25
C ILE A 59 13.70 5.58 10.65
N ARG A 60 14.80 5.76 11.39
CA ARG A 60 14.92 5.39 12.79
C ARG A 60 14.79 6.60 13.69
N LEU A 61 13.73 6.64 14.51
CA LEU A 61 13.50 7.67 15.53
C LEU A 61 14.01 7.25 16.91
N HIS A 62 14.27 5.96 17.08
CA HIS A 62 14.89 5.31 18.22
C HIS A 62 15.42 3.95 17.72
N PRO A 63 16.42 3.30 18.35
CA PRO A 63 16.90 1.98 17.90
C PRO A 63 15.82 0.91 17.70
N SER A 64 14.72 1.01 18.45
CA SER A 64 13.55 0.11 18.34
C SER A 64 12.35 0.72 17.59
N LEU A 65 12.43 1.99 17.17
CA LEU A 65 11.31 2.71 16.56
C LEU A 65 11.63 3.09 15.11
N HIS A 66 11.04 2.30 14.21
CA HIS A 66 11.18 2.44 12.77
C HIS A 66 9.97 3.17 12.18
N ALA A 67 10.17 3.91 11.10
CA ALA A 67 9.14 4.70 10.46
C ALA A 67 9.40 4.87 8.96
N TYR A 68 8.33 5.13 8.21
CA TYR A 68 8.37 5.44 6.77
C TYR A 68 7.97 6.89 6.52
N SER A 69 8.51 7.50 5.47
CA SER A 69 8.14 8.85 5.06
C SER A 69 6.71 8.87 4.50
N LEU A 70 5.92 9.86 4.92
CA LEU A 70 4.58 10.15 4.38
C LEU A 70 4.58 11.27 3.34
N ASN A 71 5.71 11.91 3.08
CA ASN A 71 5.82 12.99 2.11
C ASN A 71 7.09 12.84 1.29
N PHE A 72 6.93 12.54 0.00
CA PHE A 72 8.03 12.42 -0.96
C PHE A 72 8.92 13.67 -1.03
N SER A 73 8.33 14.86 -0.95
CA SER A 73 9.08 16.13 -0.98
C SER A 73 9.66 16.51 0.39
N GLY A 74 9.33 15.76 1.44
CA GLY A 74 9.79 16.01 2.79
C GLY A 74 11.26 15.64 2.97
N ILE A 75 11.99 16.51 3.65
CA ILE A 75 13.42 16.32 3.88
C ILE A 75 13.61 15.52 5.17
N ALA A 76 14.59 14.62 5.16
CA ALA A 76 15.00 13.93 6.37
C ALA A 76 16.02 14.83 7.11
N PRO A 77 15.80 15.23 8.38
CA PRO A 77 16.63 16.21 9.07
C PRO A 77 18.12 15.80 9.16
N HIS A 78 19.03 16.75 8.92
CA HIS A 78 20.48 16.49 8.99
C HIS A 78 21.04 16.52 10.42
N LEU A 79 20.37 17.26 11.31
CA LEU A 79 20.69 17.38 12.73
C LEU A 79 19.73 16.54 13.58
N PRO A 80 20.07 16.25 14.85
CA PRO A 80 19.14 15.65 15.78
C PRO A 80 17.85 16.45 15.92
N SER A 81 16.73 15.91 15.41
CA SER A 81 15.43 16.56 15.48
C SER A 81 14.42 15.69 16.22
N ARG A 82 13.62 16.33 17.08
CA ARG A 82 12.59 15.65 17.87
C ARG A 82 11.32 15.48 17.04
N TYR A 83 10.70 14.32 17.17
CA TYR A 83 9.38 14.04 16.64
C TYR A 83 8.37 13.92 17.79
N ARG A 84 7.12 14.29 17.53
CA ARG A 84 5.99 14.10 18.43
C ARG A 84 4.87 13.37 17.69
N LEU A 85 4.01 12.70 18.45
CA LEU A 85 2.79 12.15 17.88
C LEU A 85 1.93 13.28 17.32
N GLY A 86 1.51 13.10 16.07
CA GLY A 86 0.51 13.91 15.38
C GLY A 86 -0.63 13.03 14.91
N THR A 87 -1.57 13.62 14.18
CA THR A 87 -2.69 12.90 13.56
C THR A 87 -2.58 12.95 12.05
N TRP A 88 -3.01 11.88 11.38
CA TRP A 88 -3.04 11.81 9.92
C TRP A 88 -3.83 12.97 9.32
N SER A 89 -5.01 13.26 9.88
CA SER A 89 -5.90 14.33 9.45
C SER A 89 -5.31 15.74 9.57
N ALA A 90 -4.29 15.93 10.42
CA ALA A 90 -3.61 17.21 10.56
C ALA A 90 -2.58 17.46 9.44
N LEU A 91 -2.18 16.43 8.69
CA LEU A 91 -1.22 16.56 7.60
C LEU A 91 -1.90 17.16 6.36
N GLU A 92 -1.54 18.40 6.03
CA GLU A 92 -2.23 19.18 5.00
C GLU A 92 -2.19 18.52 3.62
N HIS A 93 -1.05 17.95 3.25
CA HIS A 93 -0.87 17.28 1.95
C HIS A 93 -1.67 15.97 1.81
N LEU A 94 -2.20 15.44 2.92
CA LEU A 94 -3.03 14.23 2.95
C LEU A 94 -4.52 14.52 3.09
N ARG A 95 -4.94 15.78 3.31
CA ARG A 95 -6.37 16.11 3.47
C ARG A 95 -7.23 15.72 2.26
N SER A 96 -6.65 15.70 1.06
CA SER A 96 -7.32 15.26 -0.18
C SER A 96 -7.13 13.76 -0.48
N ARG A 97 -6.43 13.02 0.38
CA ARG A 97 -6.02 11.62 0.18
C ARG A 97 -6.33 10.80 1.44
N ASP A 98 -7.57 10.34 1.52
CA ASP A 98 -8.06 9.54 2.65
C ASP A 98 -7.67 8.06 2.50
N TYR A 99 -6.36 7.79 2.61
CA TYR A 99 -5.76 6.45 2.49
C TYR A 99 -5.09 5.99 3.80
N GLU A 100 -5.49 6.55 4.95
CA GLU A 100 -4.89 6.20 6.24
C GLU A 100 -5.01 4.70 6.51
N ALA A 101 -6.15 4.10 6.16
CA ALA A 101 -6.41 2.70 6.41
C ALA A 101 -5.59 1.76 5.51
N GLU A 102 -5.41 2.12 4.26
CA GLU A 102 -4.54 1.41 3.32
C GLU A 102 -3.08 1.49 3.77
N VAL A 103 -2.64 2.64 4.29
CA VAL A 103 -1.28 2.76 4.83
C VAL A 103 -1.10 1.95 6.10
N ASP A 104 -2.08 1.95 7.02
CA ASP A 104 -2.06 1.05 8.19
C ASP A 104 -2.00 -0.43 7.76
N TRP A 105 -2.78 -0.80 6.74
CA TRP A 105 -2.73 -2.15 6.16
C TRP A 105 -1.32 -2.47 5.64
N ILE A 106 -0.72 -1.57 4.86
CA ILE A 106 0.64 -1.75 4.31
C ILE A 106 1.63 -2.01 5.44
N LEU A 107 1.68 -1.15 6.46
CA LEU A 107 2.63 -1.25 7.57
C LEU A 107 2.51 -2.62 8.28
N ARG A 108 1.28 -3.09 8.53
CA ARG A 108 1.02 -4.38 9.20
C ARG A 108 1.43 -5.60 8.37
N HIS A 109 1.52 -5.44 7.06
CA HIS A 109 1.79 -6.49 6.08
C HIS A 109 3.16 -6.34 5.42
N SER A 110 3.99 -5.42 5.90
CA SER A 110 5.31 -5.10 5.37
C SER A 110 6.41 -5.21 6.42
N TYR A 111 7.65 -4.95 6.00
CA TYR A 111 8.78 -4.81 6.91
C TYR A 111 8.63 -3.52 7.74
N PRO A 112 9.16 -3.46 8.99
CA PRO A 112 9.73 -4.55 9.79
C PRO A 112 8.70 -5.37 10.59
N LEU A 113 7.40 -5.03 10.55
CA LEU A 113 6.37 -5.79 11.29
C LEU A 113 6.24 -7.24 10.79
N ARG A 114 6.68 -7.50 9.56
CA ARG A 114 6.89 -8.82 8.97
C ARG A 114 8.36 -8.98 8.58
N THR A 115 8.92 -10.14 8.90
CA THR A 115 10.30 -10.46 8.51
C THR A 115 10.39 -10.70 7.01
N THR A 116 11.56 -10.48 6.41
CA THR A 116 11.78 -10.72 4.97
C THR A 116 11.50 -12.17 4.57
N ALA A 117 11.78 -13.14 5.46
CA ALA A 117 11.45 -14.55 5.26
C ALA A 117 9.92 -14.80 5.25
N GLU A 118 9.17 -14.15 6.15
CA GLU A 118 7.71 -14.22 6.16
C GLU A 118 7.12 -13.59 4.89
N LEU A 119 7.58 -12.40 4.51
CA LEU A 119 7.14 -11.72 3.28
C LEU A 119 7.43 -12.56 2.03
N SER A 120 8.62 -13.14 1.94
CA SER A 120 9.01 -14.00 0.81
C SER A 120 8.10 -15.23 0.70
N ARG A 121 7.73 -15.84 1.82
CA ARG A 121 6.79 -16.96 1.85
C ARG A 121 5.41 -16.54 1.36
N ARG A 122 4.90 -15.40 1.81
CA ARG A 122 3.58 -14.86 1.41
C ARG A 122 3.54 -14.53 -0.09
N LEU A 123 4.60 -13.91 -0.61
CA LEU A 123 4.74 -13.61 -2.03
C LEU A 123 4.72 -14.87 -2.91
N ARG A 124 5.47 -15.91 -2.53
CA ARG A 124 5.41 -17.20 -3.23
C ARG A 124 4.02 -17.83 -3.15
N ALA A 125 3.37 -17.79 -1.99
CA ALA A 125 2.01 -18.30 -1.83
C ALA A 125 0.99 -17.52 -2.69
N ALA A 126 1.24 -16.23 -2.92
CA ALA A 126 0.45 -15.37 -3.81
C ALA A 126 0.81 -15.51 -5.30
N GLY A 127 1.74 -16.40 -5.65
CA GLY A 127 2.12 -16.70 -7.05
C GLY A 127 3.23 -15.81 -7.64
N TYR A 128 3.89 -14.98 -6.84
CA TYR A 128 4.99 -14.13 -7.34
C TYR A 128 6.30 -14.93 -7.50
N PRO A 129 7.02 -14.76 -8.63
CA PRO A 129 8.24 -15.51 -8.91
C PRO A 129 9.46 -14.93 -8.17
N LEU A 130 9.68 -15.34 -6.92
CA LEU A 130 10.85 -14.90 -6.13
C LEU A 130 12.09 -15.82 -6.25
N GLY A 131 11.94 -16.99 -6.86
CA GLY A 131 12.94 -18.06 -6.76
C GLY A 131 13.10 -18.57 -5.32
N THR A 132 14.25 -19.20 -5.04
CA THR A 132 14.55 -19.83 -3.73
C THR A 132 15.05 -18.86 -2.67
N GLY A 133 15.64 -17.73 -3.08
CA GLY A 133 16.14 -16.71 -2.16
C GLY A 133 15.04 -15.85 -1.54
N ASN A 134 15.24 -15.39 -0.31
CA ASN A 134 14.35 -14.44 0.36
C ASN A 134 14.68 -13.00 -0.04
N LEU A 135 13.69 -12.11 0.10
CA LEU A 135 13.86 -10.66 0.06
C LEU A 135 15.01 -10.20 0.95
N GLU A 136 15.76 -9.23 0.46
CA GLU A 136 16.71 -8.47 1.28
C GLU A 136 15.99 -7.32 1.99
N GLU A 137 16.56 -6.81 3.08
CA GLU A 137 15.91 -5.76 3.88
C GLU A 137 15.69 -4.47 3.08
N HIS A 138 16.68 -4.04 2.30
CA HIS A 138 16.55 -2.86 1.46
C HIS A 138 15.46 -3.03 0.39
N GLU A 139 15.31 -4.22 -0.20
CA GLU A 139 14.23 -4.51 -1.17
C GLU A 139 12.86 -4.40 -0.49
N ALA A 140 12.74 -4.93 0.73
CA ALA A 140 11.50 -4.87 1.49
C ALA A 140 11.14 -3.43 1.90
N ILE A 141 12.13 -2.66 2.34
CA ILE A 141 12.00 -1.24 2.69
C ILE A 141 11.58 -0.42 1.46
N ALA A 142 12.25 -0.64 0.33
CA ALA A 142 11.98 0.08 -0.91
C ALA A 142 10.56 -0.12 -1.41
N ALA A 143 10.11 -1.38 -1.48
CA ALA A 143 8.75 -1.71 -1.89
C ALA A 143 7.69 -1.13 -0.95
N THR A 144 7.95 -1.17 0.36
CA THR A 144 7.04 -0.60 1.37
C THR A 144 6.92 0.91 1.23
N GLN A 145 8.06 1.61 1.12
CA GLN A 145 8.09 3.06 0.97
C GLN A 145 7.41 3.50 -0.34
N ALA A 146 7.64 2.77 -1.45
CA ALA A 146 6.98 3.02 -2.72
C ALA A 146 5.45 2.84 -2.63
N ALA A 147 4.98 1.79 -1.94
CA ALA A 147 3.55 1.54 -1.76
C ALA A 147 2.89 2.65 -0.92
N ILE A 148 3.57 3.16 0.11
CA ILE A 148 3.10 4.31 0.89
C ILE A 148 3.03 5.56 0.01
N TRP A 149 4.09 5.89 -0.75
CA TRP A 149 4.11 7.07 -1.61
C TRP A 149 3.12 7.03 -2.78
N TYR A 150 2.72 5.85 -3.25
CA TYR A 150 1.61 5.72 -4.18
C TYR A 150 0.32 6.33 -3.59
N LEU A 151 0.01 5.99 -2.33
CA LEU A 151 -1.19 6.46 -1.63
C LEU A 151 -1.05 7.92 -1.17
N THR A 152 0.09 8.29 -0.58
CA THR A 152 0.28 9.61 0.04
C THR A 152 0.67 10.70 -0.95
N ASN A 153 1.33 10.36 -2.06
CA ASN A 153 1.90 11.31 -3.01
C ASN A 153 1.46 11.07 -4.46
N GLY A 154 0.85 9.92 -4.78
CA GLY A 154 0.43 9.59 -6.14
C GLY A 154 1.55 9.07 -7.03
N LEU A 155 2.70 8.71 -6.44
CA LEU A 155 3.86 8.25 -7.17
C LEU A 155 3.75 6.75 -7.45
N SER A 156 3.56 6.41 -8.72
CA SER A 156 3.47 5.01 -9.16
C SER A 156 4.86 4.46 -9.43
N LEU A 157 5.25 3.41 -8.70
CA LEU A 157 6.50 2.69 -8.95
C LEU A 157 6.51 2.21 -10.41
N ASP A 158 7.63 2.34 -11.10
CA ASP A 158 7.74 1.76 -12.44
C ASP A 158 7.74 0.23 -12.34
N THR A 159 6.65 -0.35 -12.80
CA THR A 159 6.41 -1.79 -12.86
C THR A 159 6.28 -2.30 -14.29
N GLN A 160 6.67 -1.49 -15.29
CA GLN A 160 6.62 -1.88 -16.70
C GLN A 160 7.70 -2.93 -16.98
N PRO A 161 7.33 -4.13 -17.47
CA PRO A 161 8.31 -5.12 -17.88
C PRO A 161 9.12 -4.65 -19.10
N LEU A 162 10.44 -4.71 -19.01
CA LEU A 162 11.36 -4.28 -20.07
C LEU A 162 11.39 -5.25 -21.27
N ASN A 163 10.76 -6.41 -21.17
CA ASN A 163 10.58 -7.36 -22.27
C ASN A 163 9.26 -7.18 -23.02
N VAL A 164 8.44 -6.21 -22.62
CA VAL A 164 7.18 -5.87 -23.31
C VAL A 164 7.42 -4.61 -24.14
N PRO A 165 7.21 -4.66 -25.47
CA PRO A 165 7.30 -3.50 -26.33
C PRO A 165 6.31 -2.40 -25.91
N ILE A 166 6.74 -1.13 -25.98
CA ILE A 166 5.87 0.04 -25.81
C ILE A 166 5.10 0.39 -27.08
N ALA A 167 5.60 -0.02 -28.25
CA ALA A 167 4.87 0.09 -29.51
C ALA A 167 5.13 -1.12 -30.41
N VAL A 168 4.09 -1.53 -31.14
CA VAL A 168 4.15 -2.60 -32.13
C VAL A 168 3.57 -2.09 -33.44
N HIS A 169 4.40 -2.03 -34.47
CA HIS A 169 4.02 -1.55 -35.80
C HIS A 169 4.01 -2.73 -36.76
N ARG A 170 2.85 -3.00 -37.36
CA ARG A 170 2.68 -4.02 -38.41
C ARG A 170 2.62 -3.29 -39.75
N GLY A 171 3.69 -3.38 -40.54
CA GLY A 171 3.75 -2.77 -41.86
C GLY A 171 2.98 -3.59 -42.92
N PRO A 172 2.70 -3.03 -44.10
CA PRO A 172 2.27 -3.81 -45.26
C PRO A 172 3.42 -4.71 -45.71
N GLY A 173 3.42 -5.97 -45.28
CA GLY A 173 4.48 -6.92 -45.62
C GLY A 173 4.75 -7.95 -44.51
N PRO A 174 5.84 -8.73 -44.62
CA PRO A 174 6.21 -9.77 -43.67
C PRO A 174 6.79 -9.23 -42.34
N GLU A 175 6.71 -7.93 -42.08
CA GLU A 175 7.50 -7.24 -41.07
C GLU A 175 6.66 -6.76 -39.89
N ILE A 176 7.15 -7.03 -38.68
CA ILE A 176 6.61 -6.49 -37.44
C ILE A 176 7.74 -5.82 -36.67
N THR A 177 7.59 -4.52 -36.42
CA THR A 177 8.56 -3.72 -35.68
C THR A 177 8.08 -3.53 -34.24
N PHE A 178 9.01 -3.71 -33.30
CA PHE A 178 8.81 -3.61 -31.87
C PHE A 178 9.72 -2.50 -31.34
N GLU A 179 9.13 -1.52 -30.68
CA GLU A 179 9.84 -0.51 -29.93
C GLU A 179 9.76 -0.84 -28.45
N PHE A 180 10.90 -0.83 -27.77
CA PHE A 180 11.00 -1.07 -26.34
C PHE A 180 11.28 0.21 -25.59
N ASP A 181 10.91 0.22 -24.32
CA ASP A 181 11.33 1.27 -23.43
C ASP A 181 12.81 1.05 -23.03
N GLY A 182 13.66 2.02 -23.37
CA GLY A 182 15.10 1.90 -23.20
C GLY A 182 15.78 1.00 -24.25
N GLN A 183 16.77 0.23 -23.81
CA GLN A 183 17.61 -0.63 -24.67
C GLN A 183 17.76 -2.02 -24.04
N PRO A 184 16.68 -2.81 -23.93
CA PRO A 184 16.74 -4.13 -23.32
C PRO A 184 17.57 -5.08 -24.18
N GLN A 185 18.34 -5.95 -23.53
CA GLN A 185 19.08 -7.01 -24.21
C GLN A 185 18.19 -8.26 -24.28
N LEU A 186 17.71 -8.60 -25.49
CA LEU A 186 16.86 -9.77 -25.68
C LEU A 186 17.68 -11.06 -25.65
N GLY A 187 17.21 -12.04 -24.88
CA GLY A 187 17.71 -13.42 -24.84
C GLY A 187 17.00 -14.35 -25.81
N GLY A 188 15.86 -13.93 -26.35
CA GLY A 188 15.13 -14.65 -27.38
C GLY A 188 13.68 -14.24 -27.51
N TYR A 189 12.97 -14.95 -28.39
CA TYR A 189 11.58 -14.65 -28.72
C TYR A 189 10.75 -15.94 -28.91
N SER A 190 9.46 -15.80 -28.63
CA SER A 190 8.41 -16.78 -28.87
C SER A 190 7.41 -16.19 -29.84
N VAL A 191 6.83 -17.01 -30.69
CA VAL A 191 5.95 -16.58 -31.76
C VAL A 191 4.85 -17.60 -31.99
N TRP A 192 3.63 -17.11 -32.13
CA TRP A 192 2.51 -17.90 -32.59
C TRP A 192 2.37 -17.72 -34.09
N THR A 193 2.42 -18.81 -34.84
CA THR A 193 2.17 -18.80 -36.29
C THR A 193 0.94 -19.63 -36.61
N ALA A 194 0.20 -19.21 -37.62
CA ALA A 194 -0.88 -19.98 -38.24
C ALA A 194 -0.73 -19.83 -39.76
N SER A 195 -0.16 -20.85 -40.40
CA SER A 195 0.18 -20.84 -41.82
C SER A 195 0.08 -22.25 -42.38
N ASP A 196 -0.47 -22.38 -43.59
CA ASP A 196 -0.52 -23.63 -44.36
C ASP A 196 0.79 -23.94 -45.08
N SER A 197 1.75 -23.00 -45.02
CA SER A 197 3.11 -23.13 -45.56
C SER A 197 4.14 -22.93 -44.45
N THR A 198 5.31 -23.54 -44.60
CA THR A 198 6.48 -23.31 -43.75
C THR A 198 6.83 -21.82 -43.69
N VAL A 199 6.94 -21.27 -42.47
CA VAL A 199 7.35 -19.87 -42.25
C VAL A 199 8.78 -19.81 -41.75
N ASN A 200 9.62 -19.02 -42.43
CA ASN A 200 10.95 -18.66 -42.00
C ASN A 200 10.91 -17.31 -41.29
N LEU A 201 11.38 -17.29 -40.05
CA LEU A 201 11.42 -16.12 -39.19
C LEU A 201 12.87 -15.70 -38.96
N ARG A 202 13.14 -14.40 -39.01
CA ARG A 202 14.43 -13.81 -38.62
C ARG A 202 14.22 -12.52 -37.84
N LEU A 203 15.10 -12.24 -36.89
CA LEU A 203 15.02 -11.05 -36.05
C LEU A 203 16.16 -10.09 -36.41
N GLN A 204 15.82 -8.80 -36.48
CA GLN A 204 16.75 -7.71 -36.70
C GLN A 204 16.71 -6.72 -35.54
N LYS A 205 17.80 -5.97 -35.38
CA LYS A 205 17.99 -4.94 -34.35
C LYS A 205 18.33 -3.59 -34.99
N SER A 206 17.91 -2.50 -34.35
CA SER A 206 18.22 -1.14 -34.81
C SER A 206 18.30 -0.16 -33.63
N ALA A 207 19.21 0.81 -33.75
CA ALA A 207 19.33 1.91 -32.78
C ALA A 207 18.39 3.08 -33.10
N ASN A 208 18.01 3.25 -34.36
CA ASN A 208 17.28 4.43 -34.87
C ASN A 208 16.01 4.08 -35.65
N SER A 209 15.62 2.81 -35.73
CA SER A 209 14.49 2.27 -36.51
C SER A 209 14.64 2.40 -38.05
N VAL A 210 15.80 2.85 -38.53
CA VAL A 210 16.10 3.05 -39.96
C VAL A 210 17.15 2.04 -40.42
N ASP A 211 18.26 1.94 -39.69
CA ASP A 211 19.37 1.04 -40.01
C ASP A 211 19.18 -0.29 -39.29
N TRP A 212 18.94 -1.35 -40.05
CA TRP A 212 18.62 -2.67 -39.53
C TRP A 212 19.77 -3.67 -39.71
N GLN A 213 20.09 -4.39 -38.63
CA GLN A 213 21.10 -5.44 -38.63
C GLN A 213 20.47 -6.78 -38.26
N GLU A 214 20.82 -7.85 -38.97
CA GLU A 214 20.39 -9.20 -38.60
C GLU A 214 21.02 -9.67 -37.30
N ILE A 215 20.22 -10.35 -36.49
CA ILE A 215 20.66 -10.96 -35.25
C ILE A 215 21.09 -12.39 -35.56
N SER A 216 22.39 -12.65 -35.44
CA SER A 216 22.97 -13.98 -35.69
C SER A 216 22.29 -15.05 -34.83
N GLY A 217 21.90 -16.16 -35.46
CA GLY A 217 21.24 -17.27 -34.77
C GLY A 217 19.78 -17.00 -34.41
N SER A 218 19.14 -15.92 -34.89
CA SER A 218 17.71 -15.65 -34.68
C SER A 218 16.79 -16.41 -35.63
N GLN A 219 17.33 -17.09 -36.65
CA GLN A 219 16.54 -17.80 -37.63
C GLN A 219 15.76 -18.96 -37.01
N LEU A 220 14.47 -19.06 -37.35
CA LEU A 220 13.56 -20.10 -36.91
C LEU A 220 12.64 -20.50 -38.06
N THR A 221 12.59 -21.78 -38.37
CA THR A 221 11.67 -22.34 -39.38
C THR A 221 10.55 -23.08 -38.67
N THR A 222 9.30 -22.69 -38.96
CA THR A 222 8.09 -23.27 -38.37
C THR A 222 7.47 -24.30 -39.32
N SER A 223 6.70 -25.27 -38.81
CA SER A 223 5.96 -26.19 -39.69
C SER A 223 4.69 -25.53 -40.24
N ALA A 224 4.16 -26.10 -41.33
CA ALA A 224 2.87 -25.76 -41.92
C ALA A 224 1.69 -26.19 -41.02
N ALA A 225 1.64 -25.65 -39.81
CA ALA A 225 0.60 -25.90 -38.82
C ALA A 225 0.51 -24.72 -37.85
N MET A 226 -0.64 -24.59 -37.20
CA MET A 226 -0.78 -23.65 -36.09
C MET A 226 0.04 -24.13 -34.89
N GLY A 227 0.91 -23.27 -34.36
CA GLY A 227 1.76 -23.62 -33.23
C GLY A 227 2.48 -22.44 -32.58
N ARG A 228 3.00 -22.70 -31.37
CA ARG A 228 3.92 -21.80 -30.67
C ARG A 228 5.34 -22.29 -30.89
N TYR A 229 6.20 -21.40 -31.35
CA TYR A 229 7.61 -21.67 -31.60
C TYR A 229 8.46 -20.72 -30.78
N GLU A 230 9.65 -21.17 -30.38
CA GLU A 230 10.56 -20.40 -29.54
C GLU A 230 11.98 -20.47 -30.08
N ARG A 231 12.69 -19.35 -29.99
CA ARG A 231 14.09 -19.26 -30.39
C ARG A 231 14.90 -18.49 -29.37
N ALA A 232 15.84 -19.19 -28.74
CA ALA A 232 16.89 -18.57 -27.94
C ALA A 232 17.96 -17.93 -28.83
N LEU A 233 18.48 -16.79 -28.37
CA LEU A 233 19.54 -16.04 -29.00
C LEU A 233 20.85 -16.26 -28.22
N GLY A 234 21.97 -16.27 -28.93
CA GLY A 234 23.28 -16.41 -28.31
C GLY A 234 23.58 -15.23 -27.36
N ILE A 235 24.32 -15.48 -26.28
CA ILE A 235 24.76 -14.42 -25.36
C ILE A 235 25.53 -13.37 -26.16
N GLY A 236 25.16 -12.09 -26.02
CA GLY A 236 25.82 -10.98 -26.72
C GLY A 236 25.31 -10.69 -28.14
N SER A 237 24.48 -11.54 -28.74
CA SER A 237 23.94 -11.33 -30.10
C SER A 237 23.13 -10.03 -30.25
N THR A 238 22.52 -9.61 -29.15
CA THR A 238 21.72 -8.37 -29.04
C THR A 238 22.42 -7.27 -28.28
N LEU A 239 23.71 -7.40 -27.96
CA LEU A 239 24.49 -6.38 -27.26
C LEU A 239 24.81 -5.21 -28.20
N SER A 240 24.56 -3.98 -27.76
CA SER A 240 24.97 -2.74 -28.45
C SER A 240 26.24 -2.15 -27.84
N SER A 241 26.39 -2.27 -26.53
CA SER A 241 27.54 -1.75 -25.80
C SER A 241 27.70 -2.49 -24.46
N SER A 242 28.95 -2.56 -23.99
CA SER A 242 29.30 -3.03 -22.65
C SER A 242 30.22 -2.01 -22.00
N SER A 243 29.88 -1.51 -20.80
CA SER A 243 30.82 -0.73 -19.99
C SER A 243 31.36 -1.60 -18.85
N HIS A 244 32.60 -1.35 -18.43
CA HIS A 244 33.12 -1.95 -17.20
C HIS A 244 32.23 -1.53 -16.02
N GLY A 245 31.66 -2.49 -15.29
CA GLY A 245 30.85 -2.26 -14.10
C GLY A 245 29.33 -2.11 -14.31
N HIS A 246 28.85 -1.97 -15.54
CA HIS A 246 27.40 -1.98 -15.86
C HIS A 246 27.04 -3.15 -16.79
N ARG A 247 25.82 -3.68 -16.62
CA ARG A 247 25.30 -4.78 -17.45
C ARG A 247 25.10 -4.27 -18.89
N GLY A 248 25.30 -5.16 -19.86
CA GLY A 248 25.23 -4.83 -21.28
C GLY A 248 23.89 -4.24 -21.71
N HIS A 249 23.93 -3.24 -22.59
CA HIS A 249 22.74 -2.65 -23.20
C HIS A 249 22.42 -3.34 -24.53
N GLY A 250 21.13 -3.47 -24.84
CA GLY A 250 20.65 -3.97 -26.12
C GLY A 250 20.25 -2.84 -27.06
N TYR A 251 19.13 -3.00 -27.76
CA TYR A 251 18.64 -2.04 -28.74
C TYR A 251 17.23 -1.60 -28.40
N ARG A 252 16.85 -0.38 -28.81
CA ARG A 252 15.48 0.12 -28.63
C ARG A 252 14.49 -0.53 -29.60
N TYR A 253 14.94 -0.80 -30.83
CA TYR A 253 14.08 -1.29 -31.89
C TYR A 253 14.49 -2.69 -32.34
N TYR A 254 13.49 -3.56 -32.49
CA TYR A 254 13.63 -4.90 -33.05
C TYR A 254 12.60 -5.10 -34.15
N ARG A 255 12.95 -5.87 -35.19
CA ARG A 255 12.05 -6.18 -36.31
C ARG A 255 12.05 -7.67 -36.58
N LEU A 256 10.88 -8.29 -36.52
CA LEU A 256 10.67 -9.67 -36.94
C LEU A 256 10.25 -9.67 -38.40
N ILE A 257 10.97 -10.43 -39.22
CA ILE A 257 10.63 -10.67 -40.62
C ILE A 257 10.15 -12.11 -40.76
N ALA A 258 9.00 -12.30 -41.40
CA ALA A 258 8.34 -13.58 -41.55
C ALA A 258 8.02 -13.92 -43.01
N GLU A 259 8.75 -14.84 -43.61
CA GLU A 259 8.65 -15.19 -45.03
C GLU A 259 8.11 -16.61 -45.21
N THR A 260 7.20 -16.80 -46.16
CA THR A 260 6.77 -18.15 -46.61
C THR A 260 7.48 -18.51 -47.92
N VAL A 261 7.55 -19.81 -48.21
CA VAL A 261 8.09 -20.31 -49.48
C VAL A 261 7.33 -19.75 -50.69
N ASP A 262 6.02 -19.55 -50.53
CA ASP A 262 5.12 -19.08 -51.60
C ASP A 262 5.07 -17.55 -51.73
N GLY A 263 5.89 -16.83 -50.96
CA GLY A 263 5.98 -15.36 -51.00
C GLY A 263 4.79 -14.62 -50.37
N THR A 264 3.83 -15.34 -49.79
CA THR A 264 2.69 -14.75 -49.09
C THR A 264 3.07 -14.32 -47.68
N ALA A 265 2.53 -13.20 -47.19
CA ALA A 265 2.79 -12.73 -45.83
C ALA A 265 2.04 -13.65 -44.83
N PRO A 266 2.76 -14.39 -43.96
CA PRO A 266 2.14 -15.31 -43.03
C PRO A 266 1.41 -14.57 -41.91
N LYS A 267 0.35 -15.18 -41.37
CA LYS A 267 -0.34 -14.64 -40.20
C LYS A 267 0.47 -14.90 -38.94
N ILE A 268 1.13 -13.86 -38.46
CA ILE A 268 1.85 -13.87 -37.18
C ILE A 268 0.94 -13.39 -36.06
N GLY A 269 0.74 -14.25 -35.06
CA GLY A 269 -0.03 -13.97 -33.86
C GLY A 269 0.76 -13.15 -32.84
N HIS A 270 0.72 -13.61 -31.59
CA HIS A 270 1.44 -12.99 -30.48
C HIS A 270 2.95 -13.29 -30.57
N VAL A 271 3.77 -12.26 -30.34
CA VAL A 271 5.23 -12.37 -30.22
C VAL A 271 5.61 -11.96 -28.81
N GLY A 272 6.27 -12.85 -28.07
CA GLY A 272 6.75 -12.59 -26.71
C GLY A 272 8.26 -12.63 -26.66
N PHE A 273 8.87 -11.81 -25.82
CA PHE A 273 10.33 -11.74 -25.66
C PHE A 273 10.75 -12.09 -24.24
N TRP A 274 11.95 -12.63 -24.09
CA TRP A 274 12.62 -12.75 -22.80
C TRP A 274 13.98 -12.07 -22.85
N LEU A 275 14.46 -11.64 -21.70
CA LEU A 275 15.70 -10.88 -21.56
C LEU A 275 16.88 -11.80 -21.26
N THR A 276 18.07 -11.35 -21.63
CA THR A 276 19.34 -11.90 -21.15
C THR A 276 20.18 -10.75 -20.59
N GLY A 277 20.82 -10.96 -19.45
CA GLY A 277 21.70 -9.96 -18.84
C GLY A 277 21.03 -8.67 -18.32
N THR A 278 19.74 -8.43 -18.58
CA THR A 278 18.98 -7.27 -18.10
C THR A 278 17.91 -7.68 -17.08
N ARG A 279 17.58 -6.78 -16.14
CA ARG A 279 16.51 -7.00 -15.14
C ARG A 279 15.15 -7.01 -15.84
N HIS A 280 14.15 -7.67 -15.27
CA HIS A 280 12.81 -7.69 -15.87
C HIS A 280 12.12 -6.32 -15.80
N TYR A 281 12.46 -5.52 -14.79
CA TYR A 281 11.98 -4.15 -14.58
C TYR A 281 13.16 -3.18 -14.40
N ARG A 282 12.89 -1.87 -14.44
CA ARG A 282 13.87 -0.85 -14.01
C ARG A 282 14.24 -1.00 -12.54
N ASN A 283 13.23 -1.26 -11.71
CA ASN A 283 13.39 -1.61 -10.30
C ASN A 283 13.81 -3.08 -10.15
N ALA A 284 14.32 -3.47 -8.99
CA ALA A 284 14.55 -4.89 -8.71
C ALA A 284 13.22 -5.67 -8.76
N ASP A 285 13.20 -6.84 -9.42
CA ASP A 285 12.02 -7.68 -9.58
C ASP A 285 11.29 -7.92 -8.25
N ARG A 286 12.06 -8.19 -7.20
CA ARG A 286 11.56 -8.43 -5.84
C ARG A 286 10.88 -7.20 -5.22
N VAL A 287 11.39 -6.00 -5.50
CA VAL A 287 10.77 -4.73 -5.08
C VAL A 287 9.42 -4.57 -5.76
N VAL A 288 9.36 -4.80 -7.08
CA VAL A 288 8.12 -4.72 -7.87
C VAL A 288 7.09 -5.74 -7.37
N HIS A 289 7.50 -6.98 -7.12
CA HIS A 289 6.59 -8.02 -6.62
C HIS A 289 6.00 -7.69 -5.25
N LEU A 290 6.84 -7.24 -4.30
CA LEU A 290 6.34 -6.84 -2.99
C LEU A 290 5.46 -5.59 -3.06
N TYR A 291 5.81 -4.60 -3.87
CA TYR A 291 5.00 -3.41 -4.11
C TYR A 291 3.60 -3.78 -4.63
N ASN A 292 3.52 -4.61 -5.67
CA ASN A 292 2.25 -5.06 -6.24
C ASN A 292 1.42 -5.88 -5.25
N TYR A 293 2.06 -6.75 -4.47
CA TYR A 293 1.40 -7.51 -3.41
C TYR A 293 0.81 -6.59 -2.33
N LEU A 294 1.59 -5.60 -1.87
CA LEU A 294 1.17 -4.67 -0.84
C LEU A 294 0.01 -3.79 -1.32
N LEU A 295 0.11 -3.18 -2.50
CA LEU A 295 -0.96 -2.35 -3.04
C LEU A 295 -2.22 -3.15 -3.34
N SER A 296 -2.10 -4.34 -3.94
CA SER A 296 -3.28 -5.17 -4.19
C SER A 296 -3.97 -5.58 -2.90
N GLY A 297 -3.22 -5.81 -1.81
CA GLY A 297 -3.83 -6.19 -0.54
C GLY A 297 -4.46 -5.00 0.17
N ALA A 298 -3.80 -3.84 0.17
CA ALA A 298 -4.31 -2.61 0.78
C ALA A 298 -5.62 -2.15 0.12
N LEU A 299 -5.64 -2.11 -1.22
CA LEU A 299 -6.79 -1.61 -1.98
C LEU A 299 -7.98 -2.60 -2.02
N LYS A 300 -7.75 -3.88 -1.73
CA LYS A 300 -8.81 -4.90 -1.64
C LYS A 300 -9.29 -5.13 -0.21
N ALA A 301 -8.54 -4.65 0.79
CA ALA A 301 -8.93 -4.83 2.18
C ALA A 301 -10.26 -4.10 2.42
N PRO A 302 -11.26 -4.76 3.02
CA PRO A 302 -12.51 -4.10 3.33
C PRO A 302 -12.24 -2.92 4.27
N GLN A 303 -12.59 -1.71 3.82
CA GLN A 303 -12.61 -0.49 4.61
C GLN A 303 -13.68 -0.62 5.69
N ARG A 304 -13.38 -1.35 6.77
CA ARG A 304 -14.28 -1.46 7.94
C ARG A 304 -13.77 -0.65 9.13
N PRO A 305 -13.71 0.69 9.06
CA PRO A 305 -13.70 1.47 10.29
C PRO A 305 -14.79 2.54 10.34
N ASP A 306 -15.95 2.32 9.71
CA ASP A 306 -17.05 3.31 9.70
C ASP A 306 -18.46 2.76 9.99
N GLU A 307 -18.64 1.45 10.20
CA GLU A 307 -19.87 0.99 10.84
C GLU A 307 -19.77 1.34 12.34
N SER A 308 -20.47 2.40 12.74
CA SER A 308 -20.66 2.86 14.11
C SER A 308 -20.67 1.67 15.07
N THR A 309 -19.54 1.48 15.76
CA THR A 309 -19.33 0.34 16.67
C THR A 309 -20.29 0.41 17.85
N LEU A 310 -20.72 1.62 18.17
CA LEU A 310 -21.79 1.97 19.09
C LEU A 310 -23.07 2.25 18.28
N ILE A 311 -24.17 1.62 18.67
CA ILE A 311 -25.51 1.82 18.11
C ILE A 311 -26.31 2.66 19.12
N ASP A 312 -26.78 3.82 18.68
CA ASP A 312 -27.51 4.81 19.47
C ASP A 312 -28.92 5.09 18.91
N THR A 313 -29.40 4.28 17.96
CA THR A 313 -30.66 4.50 17.23
C THR A 313 -31.89 4.60 18.12
N GLU A 314 -31.86 4.00 19.30
CA GLU A 314 -32.94 4.02 20.29
C GLU A 314 -32.56 4.85 21.54
N ALA A 315 -31.37 5.46 21.55
CA ALA A 315 -30.86 6.16 22.71
C ALA A 315 -31.61 7.47 22.94
N THR A 316 -32.13 7.63 24.15
CA THR A 316 -32.76 8.86 24.60
C THR A 316 -32.19 9.28 25.96
N ALA A 317 -32.22 10.58 26.25
CA ALA A 317 -31.83 11.10 27.56
C ALA A 317 -33.06 11.24 28.46
N GLY A 318 -33.12 10.37 29.45
CA GLY A 318 -34.05 10.44 30.58
C GLY A 318 -33.49 11.26 31.74
N PRO A 319 -34.25 11.37 32.85
CA PRO A 319 -33.86 12.19 34.01
C PRO A 319 -32.57 11.70 34.70
N GLU A 320 -32.31 10.38 34.69
CA GLU A 320 -31.17 9.76 35.39
C GLU A 320 -30.24 8.94 34.47
N LEU A 321 -30.71 8.54 33.28
CA LEU A 321 -30.01 7.65 32.38
C LEU A 321 -30.10 8.14 30.94
N VAL A 322 -29.03 7.90 30.18
CA VAL A 322 -28.93 8.16 28.75
C VAL A 322 -28.69 6.81 28.05
N GLY A 323 -29.59 6.41 27.16
CA GLY A 323 -29.55 5.11 26.48
C GLY A 323 -30.94 4.64 26.02
N PRO A 324 -31.09 3.36 25.61
CA PRO A 324 -30.06 2.32 25.58
C PRO A 324 -29.04 2.53 24.45
N PHE A 325 -27.81 2.11 24.73
CA PHE A 325 -26.76 1.92 23.73
C PHE A 325 -26.49 0.44 23.53
N HIS A 326 -26.05 0.07 22.33
CA HIS A 326 -25.58 -1.29 22.02
C HIS A 326 -24.23 -1.25 21.30
N VAL A 327 -23.49 -2.36 21.34
CA VAL A 327 -22.23 -2.50 20.61
C VAL A 327 -22.34 -3.53 19.48
N ARG A 328 -21.61 -3.33 18.38
CA ARG A 328 -21.50 -4.32 17.28
C ARG A 328 -20.40 -5.35 17.50
N ILE A 329 -19.40 -5.00 18.30
CA ILE A 329 -18.29 -5.87 18.70
C ILE A 329 -18.10 -5.78 20.21
N PRO A 330 -17.51 -6.79 20.87
CA PRO A 330 -17.14 -6.71 22.27
C PRO A 330 -16.24 -5.51 22.59
N LEU A 331 -16.69 -4.63 23.49
CA LEU A 331 -15.98 -3.42 23.93
C LEU A 331 -15.83 -3.39 25.45
N THR A 332 -14.66 -3.00 25.94
CA THR A 332 -14.45 -2.64 27.34
C THR A 332 -14.39 -1.12 27.44
N PHE A 333 -15.24 -0.53 28.27
CA PHE A 333 -15.33 0.91 28.41
C PHE A 333 -14.58 1.40 29.66
N ASN A 334 -13.97 2.56 29.53
CA ASN A 334 -13.47 3.38 30.62
C ASN A 334 -14.16 4.74 30.53
N VAL A 335 -14.74 5.14 31.65
CA VAL A 335 -15.60 6.32 31.75
C VAL A 335 -14.92 7.33 32.63
N ALA A 336 -14.69 8.52 32.09
CA ALA A 336 -14.06 9.63 32.80
C ALA A 336 -15.09 10.52 33.50
N ASP A 337 -14.61 11.56 34.19
CA ASP A 337 -15.39 12.73 34.62
C ASP A 337 -16.60 12.44 35.54
N GLY A 338 -16.56 11.33 36.28
CA GLY A 338 -17.57 11.00 37.29
C GLY A 338 -18.88 10.44 36.72
N HIS A 339 -18.94 10.14 35.42
CA HIS A 339 -20.03 9.37 34.83
C HIS A 339 -19.88 7.87 35.18
N SER A 340 -20.96 7.10 35.07
CA SER A 340 -20.91 5.63 35.26
C SER A 340 -21.72 4.91 34.20
N LEU A 341 -21.33 3.67 33.87
CA LEU A 341 -22.09 2.80 32.97
C LEU A 341 -22.88 1.81 33.79
N VAL A 342 -24.14 1.63 33.41
CA VAL A 342 -25.03 0.66 34.05
C VAL A 342 -25.73 -0.20 33.01
N ASP A 343 -26.13 -1.41 33.39
CA ASP A 343 -26.97 -2.28 32.57
C ASP A 343 -28.45 -1.90 32.67
N ALA A 344 -29.32 -2.66 32.00
CA ALA A 344 -30.77 -2.45 32.03
C ALA A 344 -31.39 -2.61 33.43
N ASP A 345 -30.72 -3.33 34.34
CA ASP A 345 -31.15 -3.53 35.72
C ASP A 345 -30.57 -2.45 36.67
N GLY A 346 -29.72 -1.55 36.16
CA GLY A 346 -29.14 -0.43 36.89
C GLY A 346 -27.86 -0.77 37.66
N PHE A 347 -27.29 -1.97 37.48
CA PHE A 347 -26.01 -2.38 38.06
C PHE A 347 -24.83 -1.84 37.26
N ALA A 348 -23.71 -1.58 37.93
CA ALA A 348 -22.50 -1.06 37.29
C ALA A 348 -21.92 -2.07 36.28
N VAL A 349 -21.53 -1.56 35.10
CA VAL A 349 -20.87 -2.34 34.06
C VAL A 349 -19.35 -2.19 34.20
N ASP A 350 -18.71 -3.18 34.84
CA ASP A 350 -17.25 -3.19 35.09
C ASP A 350 -16.47 -4.10 34.11
N GLY A 351 -17.12 -4.58 33.05
CA GLY A 351 -16.58 -5.61 32.14
C GLY A 351 -16.74 -5.30 30.64
N THR A 352 -16.48 -6.32 29.82
CA THR A 352 -16.69 -6.24 28.37
C THR A 352 -18.19 -6.31 28.05
N VAL A 353 -18.69 -5.29 27.36
CA VAL A 353 -20.04 -5.26 26.80
C VAL A 353 -20.05 -6.05 25.51
N HIS A 354 -20.98 -7.00 25.37
CA HIS A 354 -21.12 -7.86 24.20
C HIS A 354 -22.21 -7.35 23.24
N PRO A 355 -22.17 -7.76 21.96
CA PRO A 355 -23.22 -7.38 21.02
C PRO A 355 -24.61 -7.83 21.46
N GLY A 356 -25.59 -6.94 21.32
CA GLY A 356 -26.98 -7.17 21.75
C GLY A 356 -27.24 -6.97 23.25
N THR A 357 -26.26 -6.45 24.01
CA THR A 357 -26.46 -6.05 25.40
C THR A 357 -26.76 -4.56 25.50
N ASP A 358 -27.92 -4.22 26.06
CA ASP A 358 -28.29 -2.85 26.42
C ASP A 358 -27.40 -2.34 27.55
N PHE A 359 -26.89 -1.14 27.39
CA PHE A 359 -26.25 -0.42 28.48
C PHE A 359 -26.60 1.07 28.43
N TYR A 360 -26.48 1.71 29.58
CA TYR A 360 -26.88 3.09 29.79
C TYR A 360 -25.75 3.87 30.43
N LEU A 361 -25.66 5.14 30.06
CA LEU A 361 -24.79 6.11 30.72
C LEU A 361 -25.58 6.79 31.82
N ARG A 362 -25.11 6.70 33.07
CA ARG A 362 -25.54 7.55 34.16
C ARG A 362 -24.65 8.81 34.20
N PRO A 363 -25.19 9.98 33.85
CA PRO A 363 -24.40 11.19 33.74
C PRO A 363 -24.00 11.76 35.10
N ALA A 364 -22.86 12.43 35.16
CA ALA A 364 -22.51 13.24 36.32
C ALA A 364 -23.47 14.43 36.46
N PRO A 365 -23.77 14.92 37.68
CA PRO A 365 -24.72 16.00 37.88
C PRO A 365 -24.37 17.26 37.07
N GLY A 366 -25.36 17.85 36.40
CA GLY A 366 -25.18 19.09 35.64
C GLY A 366 -24.45 18.94 34.29
N THR A 367 -24.19 17.72 33.84
CA THR A 367 -23.55 17.46 32.54
C THR A 367 -24.57 17.24 31.42
N SER A 368 -24.20 17.62 30.20
CA SER A 368 -24.96 17.39 28.95
C SER A 368 -24.13 16.68 27.87
N THR A 369 -22.92 16.29 28.24
CA THR A 369 -21.95 15.63 27.36
C THR A 369 -21.13 14.63 28.15
N ALA A 370 -20.74 13.52 27.53
CA ALA A 370 -19.79 12.57 28.09
C ALA A 370 -18.85 12.05 27.00
N THR A 371 -17.62 11.69 27.41
CA THR A 371 -16.66 10.99 26.54
C THR A 371 -16.41 9.60 27.09
N LEU A 372 -16.80 8.57 26.35
CA LEU A 372 -16.50 7.18 26.69
C LEU A 372 -15.25 6.74 25.94
N THR A 373 -14.28 6.15 26.63
CA THR A 373 -13.12 5.52 25.98
C THR A 373 -13.32 4.02 25.96
N ALA A 374 -13.41 3.42 24.77
CA ALA A 374 -13.54 1.99 24.60
C ALA A 374 -12.24 1.37 24.05
N THR A 375 -11.93 0.18 24.54
CA THR A 375 -10.92 -0.72 23.97
C THR A 375 -11.59 -2.00 23.52
N THR A 376 -10.96 -2.70 22.58
CA THR A 376 -11.45 -3.99 22.10
C THR A 376 -10.29 -4.93 21.90
N SER A 377 -10.54 -6.23 22.14
CA SER A 377 -9.64 -7.30 21.73
C SER A 377 -9.71 -7.56 20.22
N TYR A 378 -10.75 -7.04 19.54
CA TYR A 378 -10.85 -7.08 18.09
C TYR A 378 -9.89 -6.09 17.46
N ARG A 379 -9.17 -6.52 16.43
CA ARG A 379 -8.27 -5.63 15.70
C ARG A 379 -9.10 -4.70 14.82
N LEU A 380 -9.20 -3.44 15.23
CA LEU A 380 -9.71 -2.37 14.38
C LEU A 380 -8.59 -1.94 13.42
N PRO A 381 -8.75 -2.15 12.10
CA PRO A 381 -7.84 -1.58 11.12
C PRO A 381 -8.08 -0.07 11.00
N GLY A 382 -7.10 0.65 10.46
CA GLY A 382 -7.44 1.91 9.80
C GLY A 382 -6.83 3.19 10.36
N ARG A 383 -5.90 3.11 11.31
CA ARG A 383 -5.28 4.30 11.91
C ARG A 383 -3.77 4.15 12.02
N VAL A 384 -3.06 5.18 11.58
CA VAL A 384 -1.60 5.24 11.52
C VAL A 384 -1.07 6.14 12.62
N LEU A 385 -0.15 5.63 13.43
CA LEU A 385 0.61 6.47 14.35
C LEU A 385 1.54 7.37 13.54
N THR A 386 1.24 8.66 13.54
CA THR A 386 1.97 9.66 12.77
C THR A 386 2.94 10.41 13.66
N GLY A 387 4.20 10.52 13.23
CA GLY A 387 5.21 11.38 13.84
C GLY A 387 5.40 12.66 13.03
N VAL A 388 5.40 13.81 13.70
CA VAL A 388 5.69 15.12 13.11
C VAL A 388 6.84 15.79 13.85
N ALA A 389 7.71 16.48 13.12
CA ALA A 389 8.78 17.27 13.71
C ALA A 389 8.30 18.72 13.87
N PRO A 390 8.06 19.21 15.10
CA PRO A 390 7.51 20.55 15.32
C PRO A 390 8.50 21.68 15.00
N GLU A 391 9.79 21.37 14.91
CA GLU A 391 10.86 22.35 14.64
C GLU A 391 10.81 22.88 13.19
N ALA A 392 10.36 22.05 12.24
CA ALA A 392 10.22 22.43 10.83
C ALA A 392 9.13 21.56 10.16
N PRO A 393 7.84 21.76 10.54
CA PRO A 393 6.75 20.86 10.15
C PRO A 393 6.48 20.82 8.65
N GLU A 394 6.80 21.90 7.93
CA GLU A 394 6.62 21.99 6.47
C GLU A 394 7.82 21.46 5.69
N GLN A 395 9.01 21.43 6.31
CA GLN A 395 10.24 20.99 5.65
C GLN A 395 10.53 19.52 5.91
N PHE A 396 10.38 19.06 7.15
CA PHE A 396 10.72 17.70 7.53
C PHE A 396 9.60 16.75 7.19
N THR A 397 9.97 15.57 6.67
CA THR A 397 8.96 14.57 6.34
C THR A 397 8.19 14.17 7.61
N PRO A 398 6.85 14.25 7.60
CA PRO A 398 6.05 13.49 8.54
C PRO A 398 6.28 12.00 8.29
N VAL A 399 6.10 11.19 9.32
CA VAL A 399 6.43 9.77 9.26
C VAL A 399 5.31 8.90 9.82
N ALA A 400 5.12 7.74 9.22
CA ALA A 400 4.27 6.69 9.75
C ALA A 400 5.11 5.70 10.57
N LEU A 401 4.76 5.51 11.84
CA LEU A 401 5.49 4.62 12.72
C LEU A 401 5.15 3.16 12.41
N ALA A 402 6.17 2.35 12.13
CA ALA A 402 6.03 0.92 11.89
C ALA A 402 6.12 0.15 13.21
N VAL A 403 5.16 0.40 14.09
CA VAL A 403 5.01 -0.28 15.39
C VAL A 403 3.64 -0.89 15.53
N PRO A 404 3.48 -1.94 16.36
CA PRO A 404 2.17 -2.40 16.77
C PRO A 404 1.39 -1.25 17.43
N SER A 405 0.22 -0.95 16.89
CA SER A 405 -0.74 0.00 17.45
C SER A 405 -1.95 -0.75 18.01
N ASP A 406 -2.42 -0.28 19.15
CA ASP A 406 -3.75 -0.55 19.67
C ASP A 406 -4.70 0.56 19.22
N VAL A 407 -6.00 0.28 19.22
CA VAL A 407 -7.01 1.27 18.82
C VAL A 407 -7.88 1.58 20.03
N ALA A 408 -7.92 2.86 20.40
CA ALA A 408 -8.87 3.39 21.37
C ALA A 408 -10.00 4.10 20.61
N ILE A 409 -11.24 3.68 20.85
CA ILE A 409 -12.41 4.34 20.29
C ILE A 409 -12.93 5.30 21.37
N HIS A 410 -13.06 6.58 21.03
CA HIS A 410 -13.76 7.53 21.89
C HIS A 410 -15.18 7.73 21.35
N PHE A 411 -16.18 7.71 22.21
CA PHE A 411 -17.54 8.07 21.85
C PHE A 411 -17.89 9.37 22.56
N ASP A 412 -18.03 10.44 21.79
CA ASP A 412 -18.59 11.69 22.31
C ASP A 412 -20.10 11.56 22.28
N ILE A 413 -20.72 11.57 23.45
CA ILE A 413 -22.18 11.49 23.61
C ILE A 413 -22.66 12.87 24.05
N ARG A 414 -23.67 13.40 23.36
CA ARG A 414 -24.30 14.68 23.69
C ARG A 414 -25.81 14.50 23.78
N TRP A 415 -26.44 15.21 24.71
CA TRP A 415 -27.89 15.20 24.86
C TRP A 415 -28.42 16.57 25.26
N ASN A 416 -29.66 16.86 24.84
CA ASN A 416 -30.31 18.14 25.10
C ASN A 416 -31.11 18.13 26.41
N GLY A 417 -30.45 18.35 27.57
CA GLY A 417 -31.14 18.44 28.86
C GLY A 417 -30.18 18.46 30.05
N VAL A 418 -30.69 18.81 31.24
CA VAL A 418 -29.95 18.69 32.51
C VAL A 418 -30.45 17.46 33.24
N CYS A 419 -29.58 16.47 33.43
CA CYS A 419 -29.87 15.30 34.27
C CYS A 419 -29.61 15.67 35.74
N ASP A 420 -30.64 15.51 36.57
CA ASP A 420 -30.60 15.76 38.00
C ASP A 420 -30.47 14.40 38.71
N ASN A 421 -29.28 14.06 39.19
CA ASN A 421 -29.14 12.97 40.16
C ASN A 421 -29.56 13.53 41.53
N ARG A 422 -30.75 13.20 42.00
CA ARG A 422 -31.18 13.51 43.37
C ARG A 422 -30.89 12.34 44.31
#